data_AF-A0A9X4IJV6-F1
#
_entry.id   AF-A0A9X4IJV6-F1
#
_cell.length_a   1.000
_cell.length_b   1.000
_cell.length_c   1.000
_cell.angle_alpha   90.00
_cell.angle_beta   90.00
_cell.angle_gamma   90.00
#
_symmetry.space_group_name_H-M   'P 1'
#
loop_
_entity.id
_entity.type
_entity.pdbx_description
1 polymer ?
#
loop_
_entity_poly.entity_id
_entity_poly.type
_entity_poly.pdbx_seq_one_letter_code
_entity_poly.pdbx_strand_id
1 'polypeptide(L)'
;MRYVKMASIGAVMGLGLMMAACSSDPEPFNETASSVTLKYDGDQIETATNQAGKYCASRGGVARLRNVNEQSDGQNIAVYDCVMDMAPASPMTQQTAPATPMPMQPAR
;
A
#
# COMPACT_ATOMS: atom_id res chain seq x y z
N MET A 1 60.34 -25.60 -38.24
CA MET A 1 58.88 -25.41 -38.40
C MET A 1 58.18 -25.80 -37.11
N ARG A 2 57.45 -24.86 -36.48
CA ARG A 2 56.08 -25.00 -35.93
C ARG A 2 55.85 -24.06 -34.73
N TYR A 3 55.21 -22.94 -35.05
CA TYR A 3 54.29 -22.09 -34.28
C TYR A 3 54.27 -22.20 -32.75
N VAL A 4 54.71 -21.13 -32.08
CA VAL A 4 54.19 -20.77 -30.74
C VAL A 4 53.16 -19.67 -30.93
N LYS A 5 51.95 -19.95 -30.48
CA LYS A 5 50.71 -19.26 -30.76
C LYS A 5 50.50 -18.12 -29.75
N MET A 6 50.28 -16.93 -30.33
CA MET A 6 49.52 -15.78 -29.80
C MET A 6 49.93 -15.20 -28.44
N ALA A 7 50.65 -14.09 -28.55
CA ALA A 7 50.58 -12.96 -27.63
C ALA A 7 49.15 -12.46 -27.46
N SER A 8 48.74 -12.09 -26.25
CA SER A 8 48.08 -10.80 -25.98
C SER A 8 47.99 -10.57 -24.46
N ILE A 9 48.63 -9.49 -23.95
CA ILE A 9 47.98 -8.29 -23.40
C ILE A 9 47.28 -8.61 -22.06
N GLY A 10 47.64 -8.09 -20.90
CA GLY A 10 48.24 -6.81 -20.57
C GLY A 10 47.59 -6.37 -19.26
N ALA A 11 48.40 -5.90 -18.32
CA ALA A 11 47.98 -5.45 -16.99
C ALA A 11 47.16 -4.16 -17.05
N VAL A 12 46.11 -3.99 -16.22
CA VAL A 12 45.84 -2.72 -15.49
C VAL A 12 44.95 -3.00 -14.25
N MET A 13 45.32 -2.41 -13.11
CA MET A 13 44.54 -2.29 -11.87
C MET A 13 43.21 -1.55 -12.07
N GLY A 14 42.20 -1.82 -11.25
CA GLY A 14 41.03 -0.94 -11.15
C GLY A 14 40.03 -1.34 -10.08
N LEU A 15 39.98 -0.56 -8.99
CA LEU A 15 38.89 -0.56 -8.01
C LEU A 15 37.56 -0.31 -8.72
N GLY A 16 36.61 -1.23 -8.58
CA GLY A 16 35.23 -1.06 -9.02
C GLY A 16 34.26 -1.37 -7.89
N LEU A 17 34.07 -0.41 -6.99
CA LEU A 17 32.94 -0.38 -6.05
C LEU A 17 31.66 -0.18 -6.87
N MET A 18 31.07 -1.29 -7.35
CA MET A 18 29.78 -1.27 -8.03
C MET A 18 28.66 -1.11 -6.99
N MET A 19 28.27 0.15 -6.83
CA MET A 19 26.94 0.68 -6.53
C MET A 19 25.98 -0.26 -5.78
N ALA A 20 25.80 0.02 -4.49
CA ALA A 20 24.52 -0.27 -3.83
C ALA A 20 23.43 0.48 -4.60
N ALA A 21 22.53 -0.27 -5.23
CA ALA A 21 21.32 0.27 -5.81
C ALA A 21 20.51 0.94 -4.70
N CYS A 22 20.52 2.27 -4.64
CA CYS A 22 19.50 3.02 -3.93
C CYS A 22 18.19 2.81 -4.68
N SER A 23 17.44 1.77 -4.32
CA SER A 23 16.06 1.59 -4.74
C SER A 23 15.24 2.70 -4.05
N SER A 24 14.84 3.73 -4.79
CA SER A 24 13.99 4.83 -4.28
C SER A 24 12.52 4.42 -4.10
N ASP A 25 12.27 3.13 -3.85
CA ASP A 25 10.93 2.64 -3.60
C ASP A 25 10.44 3.14 -2.24
N PRO A 26 9.13 3.45 -2.10
CA PRO A 26 8.58 3.85 -0.83
C PRO A 26 8.79 2.73 0.20
N GLU A 27 9.62 2.99 1.21
CA GLU A 27 9.86 2.02 2.26
C GLU A 27 8.79 2.14 3.35
N PRO A 28 8.23 1.01 3.82
CA PRO A 28 7.36 1.00 4.99
C PRO A 28 8.19 1.38 6.22
N PHE A 29 7.89 2.56 6.77
CA PHE A 29 8.53 3.06 7.98
C PHE A 29 7.86 2.52 9.24
N ASN A 30 6.55 2.26 9.18
CA ASN A 30 5.80 1.70 10.30
C ASN A 30 4.55 0.96 9.81
N GLU A 31 4.31 -0.24 10.33
CA GLU A 31 3.20 -1.11 9.96
C GLU A 31 2.44 -1.55 11.21
N THR A 32 1.23 -1.04 11.38
CA THR A 32 0.33 -1.42 12.47
C THR A 32 -0.80 -2.30 11.93
N ALA A 33 -1.57 -2.92 12.82
CA ALA A 33 -2.72 -3.75 12.46
C ALA A 33 -3.75 -3.02 11.57
N SER A 34 -3.88 -1.70 11.74
CA SER A 34 -4.90 -0.87 11.08
C SER A 34 -4.33 0.31 10.30
N SER A 35 -3.00 0.50 10.25
CA SER A 35 -2.39 1.65 9.57
C SER A 35 -1.01 1.29 9.01
N VAL A 36 -0.64 1.88 7.87
CA VAL A 36 0.68 1.76 7.26
C VAL A 36 1.23 3.16 6.97
N THR A 37 2.48 3.38 7.38
CA THR A 37 3.20 4.62 7.15
C THR A 37 4.29 4.36 6.11
N LEU A 38 4.19 5.05 4.98
CA LEU A 38 5.12 4.94 3.86
C LEU A 38 5.91 6.23 3.73
N LYS A 39 7.22 6.08 3.54
CA LYS A 39 8.11 7.19 3.24
C LYS A 39 8.43 7.18 1.76
N TYR A 40 8.30 8.31 1.07
CA TYR A 40 8.54 8.44 -0.37
C TYR A 40 9.22 9.77 -0.68
N ASP A 41 10.02 9.83 -1.73
CA ASP A 41 10.68 11.07 -2.17
C ASP A 41 9.91 11.76 -3.30
N GLY A 42 9.81 13.09 -3.26
CA GLY A 42 9.19 13.90 -4.32
C GLY A 42 7.73 13.54 -4.62
N ASP A 43 7.39 13.38 -5.90
CA ASP A 43 6.04 13.08 -6.42
C ASP A 43 5.64 11.60 -6.38
N GLN A 44 6.34 10.75 -5.64
CA GLN A 44 6.06 9.31 -5.56
C GLN A 44 4.83 8.92 -4.70
N ILE A 45 3.89 9.85 -4.53
CA ILE A 45 2.67 9.65 -3.75
C ILE A 45 1.74 8.59 -4.38
N GLU A 46 1.72 8.48 -5.70
CA GLU A 46 0.94 7.45 -6.41
C GLU A 46 1.48 6.04 -6.11
N THR A 47 2.81 5.87 -6.15
CA THR A 47 3.48 4.61 -5.80
C THR A 47 3.20 4.24 -4.35
N ALA A 48 3.34 5.20 -3.42
CA ALA A 48 3.02 5.00 -2.01
C ALA A 48 1.55 4.60 -1.81
N THR A 49 0.62 5.26 -2.52
CA THR A 49 -0.81 4.93 -2.46
C THR A 49 -1.09 3.52 -2.95
N ASN A 50 -0.46 3.11 -4.06
CA ASN A 50 -0.61 1.76 -4.62
C ASN A 50 -0.12 0.68 -3.63
N GLN A 51 1.01 0.93 -2.99
CA GLN A 51 1.65 0.03 -2.03
C GLN A 51 0.83 -0.09 -0.74
N ALA A 52 0.33 1.03 -0.21
CA ALA A 52 -0.62 1.03 0.90
C ALA A 52 -1.91 0.28 0.54
N GLY A 53 -2.42 0.48 -0.68
CA GLY A 53 -3.59 -0.23 -1.20
C GLY A 53 -3.38 -1.74 -1.21
N LYS A 54 -2.25 -2.23 -1.70
CA LYS A 54 -1.87 -3.65 -1.67
C LYS A 54 -1.78 -4.19 -0.23
N TYR A 55 -1.15 -3.43 0.66
CA TYR A 55 -1.03 -3.81 2.07
C TYR A 55 -2.41 -3.94 2.74
N CYS A 56 -3.29 -2.96 2.59
CA CYS A 56 -4.63 -3.02 3.17
C CYS A 56 -5.52 -4.07 2.49
N ALA A 57 -5.40 -4.26 1.18
CA ALA A 57 -6.14 -5.29 0.43
C ALA A 57 -5.80 -6.70 0.92
N SER A 58 -4.54 -6.97 1.29
CA SER A 58 -4.14 -8.25 1.87
C SER A 58 -4.86 -8.59 3.18
N ARG A 59 -5.43 -7.58 3.84
CA ARG A 59 -6.17 -7.69 5.11
C ARG A 59 -7.69 -7.50 4.95
N GLY A 60 -8.19 -7.43 3.71
CA GLY A 60 -9.61 -7.22 3.44
C GLY A 60 -10.11 -5.79 3.67
N GLY A 61 -9.21 -4.80 3.63
CA GLY A 61 -9.55 -3.38 3.75
C GLY A 61 -9.09 -2.54 2.55
N VAL A 62 -9.36 -1.25 2.63
CA VAL A 62 -8.92 -0.24 1.66
C VAL A 62 -8.01 0.78 2.34
N ALA A 63 -6.98 1.23 1.63
CA ALA A 63 -6.08 2.27 2.12
C ALA A 63 -6.76 3.64 2.03
N ARG A 64 -6.84 4.35 3.15
CA ARG A 64 -7.29 5.74 3.24
C ARG A 64 -6.14 6.62 3.69
N LEU A 65 -5.76 7.59 2.86
CA LEU A 65 -4.76 8.57 3.23
C LEU A 65 -5.27 9.39 4.42
N ARG A 66 -4.59 9.28 5.57
CA ARG A 66 -4.92 10.01 6.81
C ARG A 66 -4.16 11.32 6.87
N ASN A 67 -2.86 11.27 6.62
CA ASN A 67 -1.99 12.44 6.75
C ASN A 67 -0.79 12.33 5.81
N VAL A 68 -0.33 13.46 5.29
CA VAL A 68 0.96 13.58 4.59
C VAL A 68 1.80 14.58 5.38
N ASN A 69 3.02 14.20 5.71
CA ASN A 69 3.98 15.06 6.39
C ASN A 69 5.19 15.26 5.49
N GLU A 70 5.33 16.46 4.96
CA GLU A 70 6.47 16.85 4.14
C GLU A 70 7.68 17.11 5.06
N GLN A 71 8.79 16.45 4.77
CA GLN A 71 10.02 16.56 5.53
C GLN A 71 10.98 17.49 4.78
N SER A 72 11.69 18.35 5.51
CA SER A 72 12.59 19.37 4.94
C SER A 72 13.69 18.81 4.03
N ASP A 73 13.97 17.52 4.12
CA ASP A 73 14.97 16.80 3.34
C ASP A 73 14.47 16.34 1.95
N GLY A 74 13.26 16.74 1.53
CA GLY A 74 12.65 16.32 0.26
C GLY A 74 11.94 14.96 0.32
N GLN A 75 11.96 14.33 1.50
CA GLN A 75 11.22 13.11 1.81
C GLN A 75 9.82 13.46 2.33
N ASN A 76 8.83 12.68 1.94
CA ASN A 76 7.45 12.81 2.34
C ASN A 76 7.01 11.55 3.08
N ILE A 77 6.28 11.71 4.18
CA ILE A 77 5.71 10.60 4.94
C ILE A 77 4.20 10.62 4.76
N ALA A 78 3.65 9.61 4.09
CA ALA A 78 2.21 9.39 4.02
C ALA A 78 1.78 8.32 5.01
N VAL A 79 0.79 8.65 5.83
CA VAL A 79 0.14 7.73 6.77
C VAL A 79 -1.20 7.31 6.16
N TYR A 80 -1.39 6.00 6.00
CA TYR A 80 -2.61 5.41 5.49
C TYR A 80 -3.28 4.56 6.58
N ASP A 81 -4.59 4.67 6.73
CA ASP A 81 -5.39 3.68 7.47
C ASP A 81 -5.86 2.58 6.55
N CYS A 82 -5.75 1.36 7.02
CA CYS A 82 -6.50 0.24 6.49
C CYS A 82 -7.87 0.23 7.17
N VAL A 83 -8.82 0.95 6.57
CA VAL A 83 -10.21 0.80 6.96
C VAL A 83 -10.71 -0.50 6.32
N MET A 84 -11.13 -1.46 7.13
CA MET A 84 -11.87 -2.59 6.60
C MET A 84 -13.10 -2.00 5.91
N ASP A 85 -13.32 -2.30 4.64
CA ASP A 85 -14.61 -2.03 3.99
C ASP A 85 -15.66 -3.03 4.53
N MET A 86 -15.66 -3.22 5.84
CA MET A 86 -16.89 -3.39 6.58
C MET A 86 -17.59 -2.04 6.48
N ALA A 87 -18.19 -1.77 5.31
CA ALA A 87 -19.51 -1.16 5.32
C ALA A 87 -20.25 -1.86 6.48
N PRO A 88 -20.80 -1.10 7.45
CA PRO A 88 -21.36 -1.71 8.64
C PRO A 88 -22.28 -2.84 8.17
N ALA A 89 -22.09 -4.04 8.72
CA ALA A 89 -23.05 -5.10 8.63
C ALA A 89 -24.32 -4.64 9.36
N SER A 90 -25.02 -3.70 8.75
CA SER A 90 -26.43 -3.46 8.92
C SER A 90 -27.05 -3.82 7.57
N PRO A 91 -27.23 -5.10 7.21
CA PRO A 91 -28.48 -5.40 6.56
C PRO A 91 -29.53 -4.92 7.56
N MET A 92 -30.26 -3.89 7.16
CA MET A 92 -31.42 -3.38 7.86
C MET A 92 -32.14 -4.53 8.55
N THR A 93 -32.14 -4.54 9.88
CA THR A 93 -33.35 -4.97 10.58
C THR A 93 -34.37 -3.91 10.18
N GLN A 94 -34.95 -4.05 8.98
CA GLN A 94 -36.31 -3.61 8.76
C GLN A 94 -37.09 -4.40 9.79
N GLN A 95 -37.23 -3.78 10.95
CA GLN A 95 -38.24 -4.06 11.92
C GLN A 95 -39.55 -3.77 11.17
N THR A 96 -39.98 -4.74 10.36
CA THR A 96 -41.38 -4.83 9.97
C THR A 96 -42.09 -5.05 11.29
N ALA A 97 -42.65 -3.97 11.84
CA ALA A 97 -43.66 -4.10 12.86
C ALA A 97 -44.65 -5.15 12.34
N PRO A 98 -45.02 -6.18 13.13
CA PRO A 98 -46.11 -7.06 12.73
C PRO A 98 -47.33 -6.16 12.54
N ALA A 99 -47.78 -6.02 11.30
CA ALA A 99 -49.06 -5.42 11.01
C ALA A 99 -50.09 -6.27 11.75
N THR A 100 -50.58 -5.76 12.88
CA THR A 100 -51.70 -6.34 13.60
C THR A 100 -52.85 -6.48 12.61
N PRO A 101 -53.35 -7.69 12.31
CA PRO A 101 -54.53 -7.81 11.47
C PRO A 101 -55.69 -7.14 12.21
N MET A 102 -56.23 -6.07 11.62
CA MET A 102 -57.46 -5.46 12.12
C MET A 102 -58.58 -6.51 12.02
N PRO A 103 -59.35 -6.76 13.10
CA PRO A 103 -60.52 -7.59 12.98
C PRO A 103 -61.56 -6.87 12.11
N MET A 104 -61.95 -7.52 11.00
CA MET A 104 -63.14 -7.17 10.24
C MET A 104 -64.35 -7.16 11.20
N GLN A 105 -64.94 -5.97 11.39
CA GLN A 105 -66.24 -5.87 12.04
C GLN A 105 -67.32 -6.20 10.98
N PRO A 106 -68.22 -7.17 11.25
CA PRO A 106 -69.34 -7.41 10.36
C PRO A 106 -70.39 -6.31 10.55
N ALA A 107 -70.77 -5.66 9.45
CA ALA A 107 -71.93 -4.80 9.39
C ALA A 107 -73.20 -5.65 9.57
N ARG A 108 -73.98 -5.35 10.61
CA ARG A 108 -75.41 -5.64 10.71
C ARG A 108 -76.11 -4.45 11.32
#